data_AF-A0A5C3LGF3-F1
#
_entry.id   AF-A0A5C3LGF3-F1
#
_cell.length_a   1.000
_cell.length_b   1.000
_cell.length_c   1.000
_cell.angle_alpha   90.00
_cell.angle_beta   90.00
_cell.angle_gamma   90.00
#
_symmetry.space_group_name_H-M   'P 1'
#
loop_
_entity.id
_entity.type
_entity.pdbx_description
1 polymer ?
#
loop_
_entity_poly.entity_id
_entity_poly.type
_entity_poly.pdbx_seq_one_letter_code
_entity_poly.pdbx_strand_id
1 'polypeptide(L)'
;MENLASTYKDQGGWTEAEKLEVEVMEKRQQLLGPTHPDTLMSMGNLAGTYQNLGKLAEAEVLLVQVARKRREILGFDHPYTATS
;
A
#
# COMPACT_ATOMS: atom_id res chain seq x y z
N MET A 1 14.82 -6.86 0.97
CA MET A 1 14.99 -6.42 -0.44
C MET A 1 14.65 -4.95 -0.44
N GLU A 2 15.66 -4.09 -0.35
CA GLU A 2 15.48 -2.63 -0.39
C GLU A 2 14.96 -2.27 -1.79
N ASN A 3 13.70 -1.85 -1.87
CA ASN A 3 13.09 -1.45 -3.13
C ASN A 3 13.64 -0.09 -3.54
N LEU A 4 13.76 0.16 -4.84
CA LEU A 4 14.22 1.44 -5.40
C LEU A 4 13.44 2.66 -4.84
N ALA A 5 12.16 2.47 -4.50
CA ALA A 5 11.36 3.48 -3.80
C ALA A 5 11.92 3.83 -2.41
N SER A 6 12.44 2.87 -1.65
CA SER A 6 13.09 3.12 -0.35
C SER A 6 14.34 3.98 -0.52
N THR A 7 15.16 3.68 -1.52
CA THR A 7 16.35 4.48 -1.84
C THR A 7 15.99 5.93 -2.17
N TYR A 8 14.90 6.15 -2.91
CA TYR A 8 14.40 7.51 -3.16
C TYR A 8 13.91 8.21 -1.89
N LYS A 9 13.21 7.51 -1.00
CA LYS A 9 12.77 8.05 0.31
C LYS A 9 13.96 8.48 1.16
N ASP A 10 15.01 7.64 1.21
CA ASP A 10 16.22 7.90 1.99
C ASP A 10 17.02 9.10 1.44
N GLN A 11 16.86 9.42 0.16
CA GLN A 11 17.45 10.59 -0.50
C GLN A 11 16.54 11.83 -0.46
N GLY A 12 15.36 11.76 0.18
CA GLY A 12 14.37 12.85 0.22
C GLY A 12 13.56 13.03 -1.08
N GLY A 13 13.71 12.13 -2.06
CA GLY A 13 12.97 12.09 -3.32
C GLY A 13 11.60 11.43 -3.16
N TRP A 14 10.75 11.99 -2.30
CA TRP A 14 9.43 11.42 -1.99
C TRP A 14 8.48 11.40 -3.21
N THR A 15 8.62 12.35 -4.14
CA THR A 15 7.80 12.41 -5.37
C THR A 15 8.17 11.32 -6.37
N GLU A 16 9.45 11.00 -6.50
CA GLU A 16 9.96 9.91 -7.32
C GLU A 16 9.56 8.56 -6.72
N ALA A 17 9.65 8.42 -5.40
CA ALA A 17 9.15 7.26 -4.67
C ALA A 17 7.65 7.06 -4.91
N GLU A 18 6.83 8.13 -4.84
CA GLU A 18 5.40 8.08 -5.12
C GLU A 18 5.11 7.53 -6.52
N LYS A 19 5.74 8.10 -7.56
CA LYS A 19 5.51 7.67 -8.95
C LYS A 19 5.85 6.20 -9.14
N LEU A 20 6.96 5.75 -8.58
CA LEU A 20 7.41 4.38 -8.70
C LEU A 20 6.49 3.41 -7.94
N GLU A 21 6.02 3.78 -6.76
CA GLU A 21 5.09 2.97 -5.97
C GLU A 21 3.70 2.88 -6.60
N VAL A 22 3.21 3.94 -7.24
CA VAL A 22 1.97 3.92 -8.04
C VAL A 22 2.11 2.93 -9.20
N GLU A 23 3.18 3.03 -9.99
CA GLU A 23 3.40 2.13 -11.13
C GLU A 23 3.51 0.66 -10.70
N VAL A 24 4.23 0.39 -9.61
CA VAL A 24 4.36 -0.96 -9.06
C VAL A 24 3.03 -1.49 -8.55
N MET A 25 2.23 -0.64 -7.88
CA MET A 25 0.90 -1.01 -7.38
C MET A 25 -0.04 -1.37 -8.53
N GLU A 26 -0.11 -0.56 -9.58
CA GLU A 26 -0.95 -0.81 -10.75
C GLU A 26 -0.53 -2.08 -11.49
N LYS A 27 0.78 -2.28 -11.72
CA LYS A 27 1.29 -3.50 -12.36
C LYS A 27 0.96 -4.74 -11.54
N ARG A 28 1.14 -4.71 -10.22
CA ARG A 28 0.79 -5.84 -9.34
C ARG A 28 -0.72 -6.10 -9.32
N GLN A 29 -1.53 -5.04 -9.33
CA GLN A 29 -2.98 -5.19 -9.43
C GLN A 29 -3.40 -5.85 -10.74
N GLN A 30 -2.75 -5.55 -11.87
CA GLN A 30 -3.03 -6.18 -13.16
C GLN A 30 -2.52 -7.62 -13.24
N LEU A 31 -1.31 -7.91 -12.73
CA LEU A 31 -0.67 -9.22 -12.83
C LEU A 31 -1.18 -10.24 -11.80
N LEU A 32 -1.36 -9.80 -10.55
CA LEU A 32 -1.66 -10.67 -9.40
C LEU A 32 -3.08 -10.49 -8.89
N GLY A 33 -3.74 -9.39 -9.26
CA GLY A 33 -5.07 -9.03 -8.81
C GLY A 33 -5.07 -8.07 -7.61
N PRO A 34 -6.23 -7.45 -7.33
CA PRO A 34 -6.38 -6.42 -6.28
C PRO A 34 -6.34 -6.97 -4.85
N THR A 35 -6.47 -8.28 -4.68
CA THR A 35 -6.48 -8.95 -3.36
C THR A 35 -5.16 -9.62 -3.03
N HIS A 36 -4.20 -9.65 -3.96
CA HIS A 36 -2.93 -10.32 -3.71
C HIS A 36 -2.16 -9.62 -2.58
N PRO A 37 -1.55 -10.37 -1.63
CA PRO A 37 -0.77 -9.80 -0.53
C PRO A 37 0.28 -8.77 -0.99
N ASP A 38 0.95 -9.02 -2.12
CA ASP A 38 1.95 -8.08 -2.67
C ASP A 38 1.34 -6.77 -3.20
N THR A 39 0.13 -6.82 -3.76
CA THR A 39 -0.62 -5.63 -4.18
C THR A 39 -1.00 -4.81 -2.96
N LEU A 40 -1.51 -5.46 -1.90
CA LEU A 40 -1.86 -4.81 -0.65
C LEU A 40 -0.65 -4.22 0.08
N MET A 41 0.50 -4.89 0.02
CA MET A 41 1.76 -4.38 0.54
C MET A 41 2.22 -3.13 -0.23
N SER A 42 2.12 -3.13 -1.56
CA SER A 42 2.41 -1.94 -2.39
C SER A 42 1.52 -0.75 -2.04
N MET A 43 0.21 -0.97 -1.84
CA MET A 43 -0.71 0.08 -1.41
C MET A 43 -0.33 0.66 -0.03
N GLY A 44 0.10 -0.19 0.91
CA GLY A 44 0.59 0.25 2.22
C GLY A 44 1.86 1.10 2.13
N ASN A 45 2.80 0.72 1.26
CA ASN A 45 4.03 1.47 1.03
C ASN A 45 3.74 2.87 0.44
N LEU A 46 2.83 2.93 -0.54
CA LEU A 46 2.37 4.17 -1.16
C LEU A 46 1.64 5.08 -0.16
N ALA A 47 0.81 4.50 0.72
CA ALA A 47 0.16 5.27 1.78
C ALA A 47 1.19 5.88 2.75
N GLY A 48 2.24 5.15 3.11
CA GLY A 48 3.35 5.69 3.91
C GLY A 48 4.07 6.85 3.22
N THR A 49 4.29 6.76 1.91
CA THR A 49 4.87 7.86 1.11
C THR A 49 3.96 9.08 1.10
N TYR A 50 2.65 8.88 0.95
CA TYR A 50 1.66 9.95 1.01
C TYR A 50 1.62 10.66 2.36
N GLN A 51 1.74 9.92 3.48
CA GLN A 51 1.83 10.55 4.79
C GLN A 51 3.06 11.48 4.91
N ASN A 52 4.21 11.04 4.40
CA ASN A 52 5.43 11.86 4.38
C ASN A 52 5.33 13.08 3.46
N LEU A 53 4.53 13.00 2.39
CA LEU A 53 4.22 14.11 1.49
C LEU A 53 3.10 15.04 2.01
N GLY A 54 2.48 14.74 3.15
CA GLY A 54 1.33 15.49 3.68
C GLY A 54 -0.01 15.20 2.96
N LYS A 55 -0.04 14.20 2.07
CA LYS A 55 -1.20 13.75 1.29
C LYS A 55 -2.06 12.75 2.10
N LEU A 56 -2.57 13.19 3.24
CA LEU A 56 -3.25 12.30 4.20
C LEU A 56 -4.55 11.69 3.63
N ALA A 57 -5.28 12.42 2.79
CA ALA A 57 -6.52 11.93 2.19
C ALA A 57 -6.25 10.75 1.24
N GLU A 58 -5.22 10.86 0.41
CA GLU A 58 -4.81 9.80 -0.50
C GLU A 58 -4.26 8.58 0.25
N ALA A 59 -3.51 8.80 1.33
CA ALA A 59 -3.07 7.72 2.22
C ALA A 59 -4.25 6.97 2.85
N GLU A 60 -5.27 7.70 3.34
CA GLU A 60 -6.46 7.13 3.94
C GLU A 60 -7.23 6.26 2.95
N VAL A 61 -7.46 6.75 1.72
CA VAL A 61 -8.15 6.00 0.67
C VAL A 61 -7.46 4.66 0.41
N LEU A 62 -6.13 4.64 0.30
CA LEU A 62 -5.37 3.41 0.10
C LEU A 62 -5.48 2.46 1.29
N LEU A 63 -5.34 2.96 2.52
CA LEU A 63 -5.44 2.13 3.72
C LEU A 63 -6.83 1.54 3.89
N VAL A 64 -7.89 2.29 3.59
CA VAL A 64 -9.28 1.80 3.61
C VAL A 64 -9.48 0.71 2.55
N GLN A 65 -8.94 0.88 1.34
CA GLN A 65 -9.00 -0.17 0.32
C GLN A 65 -8.29 -1.44 0.78
N VAL A 66 -7.09 -1.32 1.36
CA VAL A 66 -6.34 -2.46 1.89
C VAL A 66 -7.12 -3.15 3.01
N ALA A 67 -7.68 -2.40 3.95
CA ALA A 67 -8.45 -2.94 5.06
C ALA A 67 -9.71 -3.70 4.57
N ARG A 68 -10.43 -3.12 3.59
CA ARG A 68 -11.59 -3.77 2.97
C ARG A 68 -11.19 -5.06 2.26
N LYS A 69 -10.12 -5.04 1.45
CA LYS A 69 -9.65 -6.22 0.71
C LYS A 69 -9.16 -7.31 1.64
N ARG A 70 -8.41 -6.96 2.70
CA ARG A 70 -8.02 -7.91 3.74
C ARG A 70 -9.23 -8.56 4.41
N ARG A 71 -10.28 -7.79 4.72
CA ARG A 71 -11.53 -8.31 5.26
C ARG A 71 -12.25 -9.26 4.29
N GLU A 72 -12.23 -8.96 2.99
CA GLU A 72 -12.79 -9.84 1.96
C GLU A 72 -12.03 -11.17 1.83
N ILE A 73 -10.69 -11.15 1.92
CA ILE A 73 -9.84 -12.35 1.78
C ILE A 73 -9.87 -13.24 3.03
N LEU A 74 -9.82 -12.61 4.20
CA LEU A 74 -9.74 -13.29 5.49
C LEU A 74 -11.10 -13.84 5.96
N GLY A 75 -12.20 -13.45 5.28
CA GLY A 75 -13.56 -13.72 5.71
C GLY A 75 -13.86 -13.06 7.07
N PHE A 76 -15.10 -13.20 7.54
CA PHE A 76 -15.50 -12.74 8.89
C PHE A 76 -14.82 -13.53 10.04
N ASP A 77 -13.95 -14.48 9.72
CA ASP A 77 -13.53 -15.57 10.60
C ASP A 77 -12.03 -15.61 10.88
N HIS A 78 -11.32 -14.49 10.68
CA HIS A 78 -9.90 -14.42 11.03
C HIS A 78 -9.69 -13.74 12.40
N PRO A 79 -9.00 -14.42 13.35
CA PRO A 79 -8.96 -14.10 14.78
C PRO A 79 -8.26 -12.78 15.15
N TYR A 80 -7.81 -11.98 14.18
CA TYR A 80 -7.27 -10.64 14.42
C TYR A 80 -8.34 -9.54 14.43
N THR A 81 -9.61 -9.89 14.20
CA THR A 81 -10.73 -8.93 14.18
C THR A 81 -11.55 -8.92 15.49
N ALA A 82 -11.17 -9.73 16.50
CA ALA A 82 -11.91 -9.89 17.76
C ALA A 82 -11.03 -9.73 19.01
N THR A 83 -10.01 -8.85 18.99
CA THR A 83 -9.32 -8.44 20.22
C THR A 83 -8.94 -6.97 20.12
N SER A 84 -9.87 -6.09 20.47
CA SER A 84 -9.88 -5.43 21.78
C SER A 84 -11.17 -4.62 21.96
#